data_AF-E2IFR6-F1
#
_entry.id   AF-E2IFR6-F1
#
_cell.length_a   1.000
_cell.length_b   1.000
_cell.length_c   1.000
_cell.angle_alpha   90.00
_cell.angle_beta   90.00
_cell.angle_gamma   90.00
#
_symmetry.space_group_name_H-M   'P 1'
#
loop_
_entity.id
_entity.type
_entity.pdbx_description
1 polymer ?
#
loop_
_entity_poly.entity_id
_entity_poly.type
_entity_poly.pdbx_seq_one_letter_code
_entity_poly.pdbx_strand_id
1 'polypeptide(L)'
;HDGNQLRRIVGAAALQPTDKVLEIGPGLGPLTELLLAEAGTVLAIEMDRRLMDYLRERFANQSQLTLLHDDALGYLRRGPHDWHDWKLVANLPYSVASPILVELALSPQRPERMVTTL
;
A
#
# COMPACT_ATOMS: atom_id res chain seq x y z
N HIS A 1 5.78 -6.08 19.31
CA HIS A 1 6.94 -5.85 18.43
C HIS A 1 6.52 -5.20 17.12
N ASP A 2 5.43 -5.66 16.51
CA ASP A 2 4.97 -5.23 15.18
C ASP A 2 4.60 -3.74 15.09
N GLY A 3 3.93 -3.18 16.10
CA GLY A 3 3.52 -1.77 16.09
C GLY A 3 4.70 -0.77 16.01
N ASN A 4 5.86 -1.10 16.57
CA ASN A 4 7.06 -0.26 16.43
C ASN A 4 7.65 -0.32 15.03
N GLN A 5 7.57 -1.48 14.36
CA GLN A 5 8.01 -1.61 12.97
C GLN A 5 7.11 -0.80 12.04
N LEU A 6 5.78 -0.88 12.22
CA LEU A 6 4.84 -0.11 11.39
C LEU A 6 5.06 1.40 11.54
N ARG A 7 5.22 1.91 12.76
CA ARG A 7 5.54 3.33 12.99
C ARG A 7 6.87 3.76 12.37
N ARG A 8 7.86 2.88 12.34
CA ARG A 8 9.14 3.17 11.66
C ARG A 8 8.97 3.28 10.15
N ILE A 9 8.17 2.41 9.55
CA ILE A 9 7.88 2.46 8.11
C ILE A 9 7.15 3.76 7.76
N VAL A 10 6.10 4.10 8.52
CA VAL A 10 5.33 5.34 8.31
C VAL A 10 6.22 6.57 8.52
N GLY A 11 7.03 6.60 9.59
CA GLY A 11 7.98 7.68 9.82
C GLY A 11 9.03 7.83 8.72
N ALA A 12 9.49 6.72 8.12
CA ALA A 12 10.42 6.75 6.98
C ALA A 12 9.73 7.18 5.67
N ALA A 13 8.42 6.96 5.53
CA ALA A 13 7.65 7.41 4.38
C ALA A 13 7.56 8.95 4.32
N ALA A 14 7.63 9.63 5.47
CA ALA A 14 7.49 11.08 5.61
C ALA A 14 6.26 11.59 4.84
N LEU A 15 5.09 11.11 5.26
CA LEU A 15 3.82 11.39 4.62
C LEU A 15 3.37 12.83 4.88
N GLN A 16 2.61 13.36 3.93
CA GLN A 16 1.92 14.63 3.99
C GLN A 16 0.43 14.40 3.70
N PRO A 17 -0.47 15.28 4.20
CA PRO A 17 -1.91 15.15 3.96
C PRO A 17 -2.35 15.22 2.49
N THR A 18 -1.45 15.59 1.58
CA THR A 18 -1.68 15.62 0.12
C THR A 18 -1.19 14.37 -0.59
N ASP A 19 -0.45 13.49 0.08
CA ASP A 19 0.17 12.33 -0.55
C ASP A 19 -0.86 11.26 -0.91
N LYS A 20 -0.57 10.58 -2.03
CA LYS A 20 -1.25 9.35 -2.43
C LYS A 20 -0.37 8.17 -2.07
N VAL A 21 -0.92 7.19 -1.38
CA VAL A 21 -0.19 6.02 -0.92
C VAL A 21 -0.74 4.75 -1.57
N LEU A 22 0.15 3.97 -2.16
CA LEU A 22 -0.11 2.58 -2.55
C LEU A 22 0.35 1.67 -1.41
N GLU A 23 -0.57 0.90 -0.86
CA GLU A 23 -0.31 -0.19 0.08
C GLU A 23 -0.56 -1.54 -0.63
N ILE A 24 0.37 -2.48 -0.49
CA ILE A 24 0.22 -3.82 -1.04
C ILE A 24 0.20 -4.82 0.12
N GLY A 25 -0.86 -5.63 0.19
CA GLY A 25 -1.07 -6.59 1.26
C GLY A 25 -1.38 -5.93 2.60
N PRO A 26 -2.48 -5.15 2.71
CA PRO A 26 -2.88 -4.51 3.97
C PRO A 26 -3.15 -5.52 5.11
N GLY A 27 -3.48 -6.78 4.79
CA GLY A 27 -3.73 -7.79 5.81
C GLY A 27 -4.96 -7.44 6.66
N LEU A 28 -4.76 -7.34 7.98
CA LEU A 28 -5.78 -6.88 8.92
C LEU A 28 -5.84 -5.34 9.06
N GLY A 29 -5.07 -4.60 8.24
CA GLY A 29 -5.08 -3.14 8.20
C GLY A 29 -4.37 -2.35 9.31
N PRO A 30 -3.44 -2.89 10.13
CA PRO A 30 -2.74 -2.07 11.12
C PRO A 30 -1.82 -1.03 10.48
N LEU A 31 -1.28 -1.29 9.28
CA LEU A 31 -0.52 -0.30 8.51
C LEU A 31 -1.48 0.69 7.84
N THR A 32 -2.52 0.20 7.16
CA THR A 32 -3.60 1.02 6.58
C THR A 32 -4.11 2.08 7.55
N GLU A 33 -4.37 1.72 8.81
CA GLU A 33 -4.84 2.66 9.84
C GLU A 33 -3.86 3.82 10.09
N LEU A 34 -2.56 3.53 10.12
CA LEU A 34 -1.53 4.56 10.30
C LEU A 34 -1.38 5.42 9.04
N LEU A 35 -1.49 4.82 7.84
CA LEU A 35 -1.43 5.55 6.58
C LEU A 35 -2.60 6.53 6.46
N LEU A 36 -3.81 6.10 6.83
CA LEU A 36 -5.01 6.95 6.81
C LEU A 36 -4.95 8.12 7.81
N ALA A 37 -4.12 8.02 8.85
CA ALA A 37 -3.92 9.12 9.79
C ALA A 37 -3.08 10.27 9.20
N GLU A 38 -2.29 10.02 8.16
CA GLU A 38 -1.28 10.98 7.66
C GLU A 38 -1.41 11.31 6.16
N ALA A 39 -1.89 10.37 5.34
CA ALA A 39 -2.00 10.52 3.89
C ALA A 39 -3.39 10.99 3.43
N GLY A 40 -3.41 11.74 2.33
CA GLY A 40 -4.64 12.26 1.73
C GLY A 40 -5.45 11.21 0.96
N THR A 41 -4.80 10.19 0.42
CA THR A 41 -5.45 9.07 -0.27
C THR A 41 -4.64 7.81 -0.09
N VAL A 42 -5.31 6.69 0.17
CA VAL A 42 -4.69 5.35 0.26
C VAL A 42 -5.40 4.42 -0.71
N LEU A 43 -4.64 3.78 -1.59
CA LEU A 43 -5.07 2.63 -2.39
C LEU A 43 -4.42 1.39 -1.79
N ALA A 44 -5.22 0.47 -1.26
CA ALA A 44 -4.72 -0.80 -0.75
C ALA A 44 -5.16 -1.96 -1.66
N ILE A 45 -4.18 -2.78 -2.08
CA ILE A 45 -4.42 -3.97 -2.91
C ILE A 45 -4.27 -5.22 -2.04
N GLU A 46 -5.32 -6.02 -1.96
CA GLU A 46 -5.35 -7.27 -1.19
C GLU A 46 -5.92 -8.40 -2.06
N MET A 47 -5.28 -9.57 -2.00
CA MET A 47 -5.66 -10.74 -2.79
C MET A 47 -6.63 -11.65 -2.01
N ASP A 48 -6.57 -11.65 -0.68
CA ASP A 48 -7.47 -12.46 0.14
C ASP A 48 -8.84 -11.79 0.28
N ARG A 49 -9.86 -12.43 -0.31
CA ARG A 49 -11.25 -11.98 -0.25
C ARG A 49 -11.79 -11.80 1.18
N ARG A 50 -11.42 -12.67 2.12
CA ARG A 50 -11.90 -12.60 3.51
C ARG A 50 -11.32 -11.39 4.22
N LEU A 51 -10.04 -11.10 3.97
CA LEU A 51 -9.40 -9.88 4.48
C LEU A 51 -9.99 -8.63 3.84
N MET A 52 -10.29 -8.66 2.54
CA MET A 52 -10.99 -7.58 1.86
C MET A 52 -12.36 -7.26 2.47
N ASP A 53 -13.15 -8.28 2.78
CA ASP A 53 -14.46 -8.09 3.42
C ASP A 53 -14.30 -7.51 4.83
N TYR A 54 -13.32 -8.01 5.60
CA TYR A 54 -12.96 -7.44 6.91
C TYR A 54 -12.51 -5.97 6.83
N LEU A 55 -11.66 -5.62 5.85
CA LEU A 55 -11.15 -4.26 5.67
C LEU A 55 -12.28 -3.28 5.28
N ARG A 56 -13.21 -3.73 4.44
CA ARG A 56 -14.40 -2.93 4.06
C ARG A 56 -15.26 -2.61 5.28
N GLU A 57 -15.48 -3.57 6.17
CA GLU A 57 -16.23 -3.36 7.40
C GLU A 57 -15.46 -2.44 8.36
N ARG A 58 -14.17 -2.72 8.59
CA ARG A 58 -13.31 -1.97 9.51
C ARG A 58 -13.16 -0.50 9.11
N PHE A 59 -13.03 -0.22 7.82
CA PHE A 59 -12.77 1.12 7.29
C PHE A 59 -13.95 1.70 6.51
N ALA A 60 -15.18 1.25 6.79
CA ALA A 60 -16.39 1.64 6.05
C ALA A 60 -16.61 3.17 5.96
N ASN A 61 -16.12 3.94 6.94
CA ASN A 61 -16.29 5.39 7.00
C ASN A 61 -15.07 6.17 6.47
N GLN A 62 -14.06 5.50 5.91
CA GLN A 62 -12.83 6.12 5.44
C GLN A 62 -12.94 6.45 3.94
N SER A 63 -13.44 7.63 3.61
CA SER A 63 -13.64 8.07 2.21
C SER A 63 -12.34 8.20 1.41
N GLN A 64 -11.21 8.37 2.09
CA GLN A 64 -9.88 8.46 1.48
C GLN A 64 -9.24 7.09 1.19
N LEU A 65 -9.87 5.98 1.60
CA LEU A 65 -9.39 4.62 1.34
C LEU A 65 -10.10 4.02 0.12
N THR A 66 -9.31 3.59 -0.86
CA THR A 66 -9.77 2.71 -1.93
C THR A 66 -9.22 1.30 -1.69
N LEU A 67 -10.11 0.32 -1.59
CA LEU A 67 -9.75 -1.09 -1.46
C LEU A 67 -9.94 -1.82 -2.79
N LEU A 68 -8.87 -2.42 -3.29
CA LEU A 68 -8.85 -3.19 -4.53
C LEU A 68 -8.59 -4.67 -4.23
N HIS A 69 -9.54 -5.54 -4.58
CA HIS A 69 -9.38 -6.99 -4.46
C HIS A 69 -8.73 -7.55 -5.73
N ASP A 70 -7.42 -7.80 -5.69
CA ASP A 70 -6.65 -8.23 -6.86
C ASP A 70 -5.31 -8.88 -6.48
N ASP A 71 -4.71 -9.61 -7.42
CA ASP A 71 -3.30 -10.01 -7.31
C ASP A 71 -2.42 -8.80 -7.64
N ALA A 72 -1.65 -8.30 -6.67
CA ALA A 72 -0.90 -7.06 -6.84
C ALA A 72 0.11 -7.11 -7.99
N LEU A 73 0.83 -8.23 -8.14
CA LEU A 73 1.82 -8.37 -9.21
C LEU A 73 1.14 -8.41 -10.60
N GLY A 74 0.05 -9.16 -10.72
CA GLY A 74 -0.78 -9.20 -11.92
C GLY A 74 -1.39 -7.85 -12.25
N TYR A 75 -1.90 -7.14 -11.25
CA TYR A 75 -2.45 -5.79 -11.40
C TYR A 75 -1.40 -4.83 -11.96
N LEU A 76 -0.22 -4.77 -11.35
CA LEU A 76 0.88 -3.91 -11.79
C LEU A 76 1.32 -4.19 -13.23
N ARG A 77 1.23 -5.45 -13.68
CA ARG A 77 1.61 -5.87 -15.05
C ARG A 77 0.53 -5.64 -16.12
N ARG A 78 -0.74 -5.49 -15.74
CA ARG A 78 -1.86 -5.42 -16.70
C ARG A 78 -1.98 -4.10 -17.44
N GLY A 79 -1.21 -3.08 -17.11
CA GLY A 79 -1.25 -1.83 -17.85
C GLY A 79 -0.24 -0.83 -17.34
N PRO A 80 -0.03 0.27 -18.09
CA PRO A 80 0.69 1.40 -17.56
C PRO A 80 -0.14 2.00 -16.43
N HIS A 81 0.36 1.86 -15.21
CA HIS A 81 -0.14 2.61 -14.07
C HIS A 81 0.74 3.82 -13.87
N ASP A 82 0.12 4.95 -13.57
CA ASP A 82 0.84 6.18 -13.33
C ASP A 82 1.04 6.41 -11.82
N TRP A 83 2.22 6.06 -11.33
CA TRP A 83 2.58 6.19 -9.91
C TRP A 83 3.50 7.39 -9.62
N HIS A 84 3.77 8.30 -10.56
CA HIS A 84 4.76 9.37 -10.34
C HIS A 84 4.48 10.24 -9.11
N ASP A 85 3.20 10.48 -8.80
CA ASP A 85 2.72 11.25 -7.64
C ASP A 85 2.31 10.35 -6.45
N TRP A 86 2.74 9.09 -6.44
CA TRP A 86 2.40 8.13 -5.39
C TRP A 86 3.63 7.67 -4.61
N LYS A 87 3.41 7.38 -3.33
CA LYS A 87 4.37 6.67 -2.46
C LYS A 87 3.93 5.22 -2.30
N LEU A 88 4.84 4.27 -2.47
CA LEU A 88 4.62 2.88 -2.03
C LEU A 88 4.99 2.79 -0.54
N VAL A 89 4.04 2.39 0.30
CA VAL A 89 4.29 2.10 1.71
C VAL A 89 3.64 0.78 2.07
N ALA A 90 4.43 -0.26 2.31
CA ALA A 90 3.91 -1.62 2.48
C ALA A 90 4.78 -2.48 3.41
N ASN A 91 4.13 -3.33 4.20
CA ASN A 91 4.79 -4.46 4.85
C ASN A 91 4.66 -5.69 3.94
N LEU A 92 5.56 -5.81 2.97
CA LEU A 92 5.39 -6.75 1.86
C LEU A 92 5.58 -8.20 2.32
N PRO A 93 4.75 -9.14 1.84
CA PRO A 93 4.99 -10.56 2.07
C PRO A 93 6.26 -11.02 1.34
N TYR A 94 7.15 -11.70 2.06
CA TYR A 94 8.43 -12.22 1.54
C TYR A 94 8.32 -12.98 0.21
N SER A 95 7.24 -13.73 0.00
CA SER A 95 7.05 -14.59 -1.17
C SER A 95 6.92 -13.83 -2.50
N VAL A 96 6.48 -12.56 -2.46
CA VAL A 96 6.19 -11.75 -3.67
C VAL A 96 6.82 -10.37 -3.64
N ALA A 97 7.55 -10.01 -2.58
CA ALA A 97 8.12 -8.68 -2.45
C ALA A 97 9.10 -8.31 -3.57
N SER A 98 10.08 -9.18 -3.85
CA SER A 98 11.09 -8.91 -4.90
C SER A 98 10.50 -8.60 -6.27
N PRO A 99 9.58 -9.42 -6.85
CA PRO A 99 9.01 -9.10 -8.15
C PRO A 99 8.16 -7.83 -8.15
N ILE A 100 7.45 -7.52 -7.06
CA ILE A 100 6.67 -6.26 -6.94
C ILE A 100 7.60 -5.05 -6.93
N LEU A 101 8.68 -5.10 -6.14
CA LEU A 101 9.65 -4.01 -6.06
C LEU A 101 10.34 -3.77 -7.41
N VAL A 102 10.70 -4.84 -8.12
CA VAL A 102 11.30 -4.76 -9.46
C VAL A 102 10.33 -4.15 -10.47
N GLU A 103 9.08 -4.61 -10.49
CA GLU A 103 8.05 -4.08 -11.40
C GLU A 103 7.85 -2.57 -11.21
N LEU A 104 7.70 -2.14 -9.95
CA LEU A 104 7.52 -0.72 -9.62
C LEU A 104 8.78 0.11 -9.90
N ALA A 105 9.98 -0.40 -9.58
CA ALA A 105 11.22 0.36 -9.76
C ALA A 105 11.62 0.55 -11.23
N LEU A 106 11.26 -0.41 -12.09
CA LEU A 106 11.52 -0.36 -13.54
C LEU A 106 10.41 0.32 -14.34
N SER A 107 9.25 0.60 -13.73
CA SER A 107 8.18 1.36 -14.37
C SER A 107 8.67 2.77 -14.74
N PRO A 108 8.39 3.27 -15.96
CA PRO A 108 8.65 4.66 -16.32
C PRO A 108 7.93 5.66 -15.40
N GLN A 109 6.74 5.28 -14.92
CA GLN A 109 5.91 6.05 -14.00
C GLN A 109 5.94 5.39 -12.61
N ARG A 110 7.14 5.24 -12.05
CA ARG A 110 7.35 4.63 -10.74
C ARG A 110 6.94 5.55 -9.58
N PRO A 111 6.65 4.99 -8.40
CA PRO A 111 6.46 5.78 -7.17
C PRO A 111 7.62 6.75 -6.90
N GLU A 112 7.32 7.95 -6.41
CA GLU A 112 8.35 8.92 -6.02
C GLU A 112 9.20 8.43 -4.84
N ARG A 113 8.62 7.56 -4.02
CA ARG A 113 9.25 6.95 -2.86
C ARG A 113 8.66 5.57 -2.61
N MET A 114 9.53 4.63 -2.24
CA MET A 114 9.15 3.29 -1.84
C MET A 114 9.75 3.01 -0.45
N VAL A 115 8.89 2.77 0.54
CA VAL A 115 9.31 2.37 1.89
C VAL A 115 8.63 1.07 2.25
N THR A 116 9.41 0.00 2.32
CA THR A 116 8.87 -1.34 2.56
C THR A 116 9.66 -2.08 3.62
N THR A 117 8.98 -2.92 4.38
CA THR A 117 9.64 -4.01 5.12
C THR A 117 9.33 -5.34 4.48
N LEU A 118 10.27 -6.27 4.66
CA LEU A 118 10.16 -7.67 4.28
C LEU A 118 9.96 -8.47 5.55
#